data_AF-A0A960Y052-F1
#
_entry.id   AF-A0A960Y052-F1
#
_cell.length_a   1.000
_cell.length_b   1.000
_cell.length_c   1.000
_cell.angle_alpha   90.00
_cell.angle_beta   90.00
_cell.angle_gamma   90.00
#
_symmetry.space_group_name_H-M   'P 1'
#
loop_
_entity.id
_entity.type
_entity.pdbx_description
1 polymer ?
#
loop_
_entity_poly.entity_id
_entity_poly.type
_entity_poly.pdbx_seq_one_letter_code
_entity_poly.pdbx_strand_id
1 'polypeptide(L)'
;MKNHTSKIAMFYREDMVPLNSVSSTSQSPLKPKYFKELLEKTDLWNYIEVKDFEPFSKEVFLKAHSPKYVKEYFQNGNSSSGLHWSPDLAFSVRLTNASLYEAILFSIQNPEIVALSPTSGFHHAHPESGGGFCTFSGQVIASVLIYEKHGLSGAYIDLDGHYGNSIEDSRNFQPLLNEAIPSGFNININGRHEEYLSNLERKLDQLSSAIQKEKIHYLVFCHGADSHEWDDLGGSCNTDEWFRCSELVYGRISELRNEMGNLPVSLSLFGGYRRDDYNSVLNLHIGDLKICLDKLFGIQTKFTPIIKEPDRNRY
;
A
#
# COMPACT_ATOMS: atom_id res chain seq x y z
N MET A 1 -8.94 -24.11 -22.83
CA MET A 1 -8.88 -22.97 -21.89
C MET A 1 -7.64 -23.20 -21.04
N LYS A 2 -6.65 -22.31 -21.05
CA LYS A 2 -5.50 -22.46 -20.16
C LYS A 2 -5.99 -22.14 -18.74
N ASN A 3 -6.01 -23.15 -17.85
CA ASN A 3 -6.25 -22.94 -16.42
C ASN A 3 -5.06 -22.15 -15.87
N HIS A 4 -5.14 -20.82 -15.91
CA HIS A 4 -4.19 -19.98 -15.19
C HIS A 4 -4.62 -19.98 -13.73
N THR A 5 -3.82 -20.61 -12.85
CA THR A 5 -4.00 -20.47 -11.41
C THR A 5 -3.68 -19.03 -11.04
N SER A 6 -4.61 -18.32 -10.41
CA SER A 6 -4.41 -16.95 -9.94
C SER A 6 -3.15 -16.84 -9.09
N LYS A 7 -2.39 -15.76 -9.29
CA LYS A 7 -1.14 -15.49 -8.57
C LYS A 7 -1.24 -14.32 -7.62
N ILE A 8 -2.26 -13.49 -7.82
CA ILE A 8 -2.54 -12.33 -7.00
C ILE A 8 -3.99 -12.41 -6.51
N ALA A 9 -4.20 -12.32 -5.20
CA ALA A 9 -5.51 -12.17 -4.59
C ALA A 9 -5.75 -10.68 -4.27
N MET A 10 -6.67 -10.04 -4.98
CA MET A 10 -7.01 -8.63 -4.79
C MET A 10 -8.23 -8.47 -3.88
N PHE A 11 -8.05 -7.78 -2.76
CA PHE A 11 -9.12 -7.46 -1.81
C PHE A 11 -9.80 -6.18 -2.26
N TYR A 12 -10.90 -6.31 -3.00
CA TYR A 12 -11.60 -5.19 -3.59
C TYR A 12 -13.11 -5.39 -3.51
N ARG A 13 -13.83 -4.33 -3.14
CA ARG A 13 -15.29 -4.24 -3.27
C ARG A 13 -15.68 -2.92 -3.92
N GLU A 14 -16.71 -2.95 -4.75
CA GLU A 14 -17.21 -1.75 -5.45
C GLU A 14 -17.67 -0.67 -4.45
N ASP A 15 -18.23 -1.07 -3.31
CA ASP A 15 -18.73 -0.17 -2.25
C ASP A 15 -17.64 0.41 -1.34
N MET A 16 -16.36 0.05 -1.53
CA MET A 16 -15.25 0.70 -0.83
C MET A 16 -14.86 2.05 -1.44
N VAL A 17 -15.46 2.41 -2.58
CA VAL A 17 -15.20 3.67 -3.26
C VAL A 17 -16.37 4.64 -3.04
N PRO A 18 -16.16 5.80 -2.38
CA PRO A 18 -17.24 6.72 -2.03
C PRO A 18 -17.59 7.63 -3.20
N LEU A 19 -18.33 7.10 -4.18
CA LEU A 19 -18.63 7.77 -5.46
C LEU A 19 -19.40 9.09 -5.32
N ASN A 20 -20.18 9.28 -4.25
CA ASN A 20 -20.97 10.51 -4.05
C ASN A 20 -20.22 11.60 -3.28
N SER A 21 -18.97 11.35 -2.90
CA SER A 21 -18.22 12.19 -1.95
C SER A 21 -16.83 12.57 -2.44
N VAL A 22 -16.65 12.56 -3.75
CA VAL A 22 -15.39 12.90 -4.41
C VAL A 22 -15.07 14.37 -4.12
N SER A 23 -14.10 14.62 -3.24
CA SER A 23 -13.57 15.97 -3.09
C SER A 23 -12.68 16.29 -4.29
N SER A 24 -12.67 17.56 -4.70
CA SER A 24 -11.77 18.06 -5.75
C SER A 24 -10.29 18.07 -5.34
N THR A 25 -9.97 17.63 -4.12
CA THR A 25 -8.63 17.76 -3.53
C THR A 25 -7.73 16.55 -3.76
N SER A 26 -8.29 15.33 -3.86
CA SER A 26 -7.50 14.12 -4.12
C SER A 26 -8.35 13.00 -4.72
N GLN A 27 -7.77 12.26 -5.67
CA GLN A 27 -8.38 11.07 -6.26
C GLN A 27 -8.11 9.78 -5.47
N SER A 28 -7.40 9.84 -4.34
CA SER A 28 -7.06 8.66 -3.53
C SER A 28 -8.26 7.75 -3.21
N PRO A 29 -9.43 8.27 -2.79
CA PRO A 29 -10.60 7.41 -2.52
C PRO A 29 -11.16 6.69 -3.77
N LEU A 30 -10.90 7.22 -4.96
CA LEU A 30 -11.35 6.65 -6.24
C LEU A 30 -10.32 5.74 -6.90
N LYS A 31 -9.04 5.87 -6.51
CA LYS A 31 -7.93 5.08 -7.05
C LYS A 31 -8.23 3.58 -7.14
N PRO A 32 -8.83 2.90 -6.12
CA PRO A 32 -9.05 1.47 -6.22
C PRO A 32 -9.93 1.06 -7.40
N LYS A 33 -10.99 1.83 -7.68
CA LYS A 33 -11.89 1.59 -8.81
C LYS A 33 -11.17 1.81 -10.13
N TYR A 34 -10.53 2.97 -10.30
CA TYR A 34 -9.85 3.28 -11.55
C TYR A 34 -8.69 2.33 -11.85
N PHE A 35 -7.95 1.93 -10.81
CA PHE A 35 -6.91 0.92 -10.92
C PHE A 35 -7.47 -0.42 -11.40
N LYS A 36 -8.52 -0.93 -10.77
CA LYS A 36 -9.19 -2.18 -11.18
C LYS A 36 -9.72 -2.09 -12.62
N GLU A 37 -10.44 -1.04 -12.96
CA GLU A 37 -11.03 -0.85 -14.31
C GLU A 37 -9.96 -0.77 -15.41
N LEU A 38 -8.78 -0.21 -15.12
CA LEU A 38 -7.67 -0.20 -16.08
C LEU A 38 -6.98 -1.57 -16.13
N LEU A 39 -6.74 -2.20 -14.97
CA LEU A 39 -6.12 -3.52 -14.88
C LEU A 39 -6.92 -4.60 -15.62
N GLU A 40 -8.25 -4.58 -15.52
CA GLU A 40 -9.19 -5.47 -16.23
C GLU A 40 -9.02 -5.45 -17.76
N LYS A 41 -8.51 -4.34 -18.32
CA LYS A 41 -8.26 -4.18 -19.76
C LYS A 41 -6.91 -4.73 -20.21
N THR A 42 -6.09 -5.23 -19.28
CA THR A 42 -4.75 -5.75 -19.55
C THR A 42 -4.73 -7.27 -19.51
N ASP A 43 -3.65 -7.89 -20.02
CA ASP A 43 -3.47 -9.33 -19.91
C ASP A 43 -3.06 -9.81 -18.51
N LEU A 44 -2.71 -8.89 -17.59
CA LEU A 44 -2.44 -9.20 -16.18
C LEU A 44 -3.69 -9.67 -15.44
N TRP A 45 -4.88 -9.22 -15.86
CA TRP A 45 -6.15 -9.57 -15.20
C TRP A 45 -6.38 -11.09 -15.10
N ASN A 46 -5.84 -11.85 -16.05
CA ASN A 46 -5.93 -13.32 -16.07
C ASN A 46 -5.26 -14.00 -14.85
N TYR A 47 -4.49 -13.27 -14.05
CA TYR A 47 -3.77 -13.76 -12.88
C TYR A 47 -4.29 -13.19 -11.56
N ILE A 48 -5.36 -12.39 -11.63
CA ILE A 48 -5.97 -11.74 -10.46
C ILE A 48 -7.23 -12.52 -10.07
N GLU A 49 -7.36 -12.82 -8.79
CA GLU A 49 -8.62 -13.25 -8.18
C GLU A 49 -9.12 -12.16 -7.24
N VAL A 50 -10.34 -11.68 -7.43
CA VAL A 50 -10.96 -10.71 -6.51
C VAL A 50 -11.53 -11.47 -5.31
N LYS A 51 -11.17 -11.04 -4.11
CA LYS A 51 -11.67 -11.57 -2.83
C LYS A 51 -12.61 -10.56 -2.18
N ASP A 52 -13.72 -11.08 -1.66
CA ASP A 52 -14.66 -10.34 -0.83
C ASP A 52 -14.23 -10.38 0.65
N PHE A 53 -14.71 -9.44 1.45
CA PHE A 53 -14.38 -9.25 2.86
C PHE A 53 -15.39 -8.32 3.54
N GLU A 54 -15.38 -8.28 4.87
CA GLU A 54 -16.31 -7.43 5.65
C GLU A 54 -15.66 -6.12 6.09
N PRO A 55 -16.42 -5.01 6.17
CA PRO A 55 -15.92 -3.77 6.72
C PRO A 55 -15.62 -3.90 8.21
N PHE A 56 -14.52 -3.31 8.66
CA PHE A 56 -14.22 -3.25 10.09
C PHE A 56 -15.33 -2.58 10.89
N SER A 57 -15.55 -3.04 12.13
CA SER A 57 -16.36 -2.30 13.08
C SER A 57 -15.62 -1.01 13.51
N LYS A 58 -16.34 -0.01 14.01
CA LYS A 58 -15.74 1.29 14.38
C LYS A 58 -14.75 1.15 15.54
N GLU A 59 -14.96 0.16 16.39
CA GLU A 59 -14.15 -0.13 17.57
C GLU A 59 -12.74 -0.61 17.20
N VAL A 60 -12.57 -1.23 16.03
CA VAL A 60 -11.25 -1.66 15.53
C VAL A 60 -10.29 -0.48 15.38
N PHE A 61 -10.81 0.70 15.03
CA PHE A 61 -9.99 1.90 14.86
C PHE A 61 -9.34 2.38 16.17
N LEU A 62 -9.85 1.95 17.33
CA LEU A 62 -9.24 2.23 18.64
C LEU A 62 -7.87 1.57 18.82
N LYS A 63 -7.48 0.63 17.94
CA LYS A 63 -6.15 0.02 17.95
C LYS A 63 -5.03 1.02 17.66
N ALA A 64 -5.32 2.04 16.86
CA ALA A 64 -4.34 3.05 16.45
C ALA A 64 -4.74 4.48 16.83
N HIS A 65 -5.99 4.70 17.27
CA HIS A 65 -6.53 6.04 17.47
C HIS A 65 -7.27 6.19 18.79
N SER A 66 -7.33 7.43 19.27
CA SER A 66 -8.01 7.75 20.51
C SER A 66 -9.52 7.56 20.40
N PRO A 67 -10.20 7.24 21.52
CA PRO A 67 -11.65 7.19 21.56
C PRO A 67 -12.31 8.50 21.11
N LYS A 68 -11.65 9.63 21.40
CA LYS A 68 -12.12 10.95 20.99
C LYS A 68 -12.11 11.09 19.47
N TYR A 69 -10.99 10.81 18.81
CA TYR A 69 -10.88 10.94 17.36
C TYR A 69 -11.83 9.99 16.62
N VAL A 70 -11.88 8.71 17.03
CA VAL A 70 -12.79 7.73 16.43
C VAL A 70 -14.24 8.18 16.54
N LYS A 71 -14.66 8.66 17.73
CA LYS A 71 -16.00 9.18 17.94
C LYS A 71 -16.28 10.40 17.06
N GLU A 72 -15.39 11.39 17.06
CA GLU A 72 -15.55 12.62 16.28
C GLU A 72 -15.63 12.36 14.78
N TYR A 73 -14.82 11.45 14.24
CA TYR A 73 -14.88 11.11 12.82
C TYR A 73 -16.21 10.41 12.46
N PHE A 74 -16.61 9.37 13.20
CA PHE A 74 -17.79 8.59 12.83
C PHE A 74 -19.13 9.20 13.24
N GLN A 75 -19.16 10.21 14.12
CA GLN A 75 -20.40 10.84 14.60
C GLN A 75 -20.49 12.32 14.21
N ASN A 76 -19.38 13.06 14.24
CA ASN A 76 -19.38 14.53 14.15
C ASN A 76 -18.81 15.07 12.83
N GLY A 77 -18.35 14.20 11.93
CA GLY A 77 -17.89 14.60 10.60
C GLY A 77 -16.48 15.19 10.54
N ASN A 78 -15.56 14.73 11.40
CA ASN A 78 -14.18 15.21 11.40
C ASN A 78 -13.52 15.03 10.02
N SER A 79 -12.92 16.11 9.48
CA SER A 79 -12.26 16.17 8.17
C SER A 79 -10.77 16.50 8.27
N SER A 80 -10.12 16.17 9.38
CA SER A 80 -8.72 16.55 9.65
C SER A 80 -7.72 15.95 8.65
N SER A 81 -8.07 14.90 7.93
CA SER A 81 -7.24 14.31 6.88
C SER A 81 -7.10 15.19 5.63
N GLY A 82 -7.89 16.26 5.50
CA GLY A 82 -7.97 17.08 4.29
C GLY A 82 -8.89 16.51 3.20
N LEU A 83 -9.56 15.38 3.48
CA LEU A 83 -10.65 14.85 2.67
C LEU A 83 -11.99 15.35 3.23
N HIS A 84 -12.92 15.68 2.34
CA HIS A 84 -14.27 16.08 2.75
C HIS A 84 -15.00 14.89 3.37
N TRP A 85 -15.40 15.02 4.63
CA TRP A 85 -16.17 13.98 5.30
C TRP A 85 -17.54 13.78 4.65
N SER A 86 -17.98 12.54 4.60
CA SER A 86 -19.35 12.15 4.23
C SER A 86 -19.69 10.79 4.84
N PRO A 87 -20.97 10.40 4.93
CA PRO A 87 -21.36 9.05 5.33
C PRO A 87 -20.73 7.96 4.45
N ASP A 88 -20.65 8.19 3.13
CA ASP A 88 -20.06 7.25 2.18
C ASP A 88 -18.55 7.10 2.40
N LEU A 89 -17.83 8.21 2.62
CA LEU A 89 -16.40 8.14 2.97
C LEU A 89 -16.20 7.46 4.33
N ALA A 90 -17.06 7.74 5.31
CA ALA A 90 -16.99 7.10 6.62
C ALA A 90 -17.26 5.59 6.56
N PHE A 91 -18.07 5.12 5.61
CA PHE A 91 -18.22 3.70 5.33
C PHE A 91 -17.00 3.14 4.58
N SER A 92 -16.55 3.83 3.54
CA SER A 92 -15.39 3.48 2.72
C SER A 92 -14.13 3.24 3.57
N VAL A 93 -13.83 4.11 4.56
CA VAL A 93 -12.65 3.92 5.40
C VAL A 93 -12.67 2.62 6.21
N ARG A 94 -13.86 2.07 6.52
CA ARG A 94 -14.00 0.75 7.17
C ARG A 94 -13.59 -0.38 6.24
N LEU A 95 -13.90 -0.24 4.95
CA LEU A 95 -13.53 -1.19 3.92
C LEU A 95 -12.05 -1.06 3.53
N THR A 96 -11.53 0.15 3.32
CA THR A 96 -10.13 0.31 2.89
C THR A 96 -9.14 -0.16 3.97
N ASN A 97 -9.43 0.08 5.24
CA ASN A 97 -8.61 -0.43 6.34
C ASN A 97 -8.74 -1.96 6.51
N ALA A 98 -9.95 -2.52 6.32
CA ALA A 98 -10.15 -3.96 6.33
C ALA A 98 -9.43 -4.65 5.16
N SER A 99 -9.47 -4.07 3.96
CA SER A 99 -8.78 -4.55 2.76
C SER A 99 -7.28 -4.76 3.01
N LEU A 100 -6.61 -3.80 3.66
CA LEU A 100 -5.18 -3.93 3.99
C LEU A 100 -4.93 -5.09 4.96
N TYR A 101 -5.73 -5.18 6.02
CA TYR A 101 -5.63 -6.27 6.99
C TYR A 101 -5.87 -7.65 6.37
N GLU A 102 -6.94 -7.79 5.58
CA GLU A 102 -7.29 -9.05 4.94
C GLU A 102 -6.25 -9.47 3.90
N ALA A 103 -5.68 -8.52 3.15
CA ALA A 103 -4.55 -8.81 2.26
C ALA A 103 -3.33 -9.35 3.03
N ILE A 104 -2.97 -8.72 4.15
CA ILE A 104 -1.85 -9.19 4.99
C ILE A 104 -2.16 -10.60 5.54
N LEU A 105 -3.33 -10.78 6.16
CA LEU A 105 -3.76 -12.05 6.73
C LEU A 105 -3.78 -13.17 5.68
N PHE A 106 -4.32 -12.89 4.50
CA PHE A 106 -4.39 -13.85 3.41
C PHE A 106 -2.99 -14.25 2.93
N SER A 107 -2.07 -13.30 2.81
CA SER A 107 -0.67 -13.59 2.42
C SER A 107 0.04 -14.47 3.44
N ILE A 108 -0.28 -14.34 4.73
CA ILE A 108 0.25 -15.19 5.81
C ILE A 108 -0.30 -16.62 5.68
N GLN A 109 -1.59 -16.75 5.38
CA GLN A 109 -2.27 -18.05 5.25
C GLN A 109 -1.96 -18.77 3.93
N ASN A 110 -1.60 -18.02 2.88
CA ASN A 110 -1.36 -18.51 1.52
C ASN A 110 -0.08 -17.87 0.96
N PRO A 111 1.10 -18.17 1.52
CA PRO A 111 2.33 -17.43 1.24
C PRO A 111 2.89 -17.64 -0.19
N GLU A 112 2.35 -18.59 -0.93
CA GLU A 112 2.59 -18.79 -2.37
C GLU A 112 1.82 -17.80 -3.27
N ILE A 113 0.82 -17.09 -2.74
CA ILE A 113 0.02 -16.08 -3.44
C ILE A 113 0.41 -14.69 -2.94
N VAL A 114 0.53 -13.73 -3.85
CA VAL A 114 0.68 -12.32 -3.46
C VAL A 114 -0.69 -11.72 -3.18
N ALA A 115 -0.88 -11.07 -2.04
CA ALA A 115 -2.11 -10.35 -1.77
C ALA A 115 -2.01 -8.89 -2.20
N LEU A 116 -3.11 -8.29 -2.65
CA LEU A 116 -3.16 -6.89 -3.07
C LEU A 116 -4.34 -6.20 -2.40
N SER A 117 -4.04 -5.16 -1.63
CA SER A 117 -5.01 -4.16 -1.21
C SER A 117 -4.87 -2.95 -2.14
N PRO A 118 -5.79 -2.68 -3.08
CA PRO A 118 -5.63 -1.61 -4.06
C PRO A 118 -5.94 -0.22 -3.46
N THR A 119 -5.53 0.03 -2.21
CA THR A 119 -5.95 1.14 -1.36
C THR A 119 -4.78 2.05 -0.98
N SER A 120 -5.11 3.22 -0.43
CA SER A 120 -4.18 4.24 0.07
C SER A 120 -4.78 4.97 1.28
N GLY A 121 -4.10 6.00 1.79
CA GLY A 121 -4.64 6.88 2.83
C GLY A 121 -4.43 6.37 4.25
N PHE A 122 -3.25 5.80 4.55
CA PHE A 122 -2.94 5.20 5.84
C PHE A 122 -1.78 5.87 6.60
N HIS A 123 -0.69 6.21 5.92
CA HIS A 123 0.63 6.37 6.54
C HIS A 123 0.94 7.74 7.17
N HIS A 124 0.00 8.69 7.10
CA HIS A 124 0.11 10.01 7.74
C HIS A 124 -0.86 10.23 8.91
N ALA A 125 -1.72 9.26 9.22
CA ALA A 125 -2.67 9.43 10.32
C ALA A 125 -1.95 9.35 11.67
N HIS A 126 -2.32 10.23 12.60
CA HIS A 126 -1.83 10.26 13.98
C HIS A 126 -2.88 9.66 14.93
N PRO A 127 -2.51 9.30 16.17
CA PRO A 127 -3.47 8.77 17.14
C PRO A 127 -4.68 9.67 17.40
N GLU A 128 -4.50 11.00 17.34
CA GLU A 128 -5.56 11.97 17.65
C GLU A 128 -6.17 12.68 16.41
N SER A 129 -5.67 12.40 15.21
CA SER A 129 -6.13 13.06 13.97
C SER A 129 -5.71 12.33 12.70
N GLY A 130 -6.49 12.45 11.63
CA GLY A 130 -5.98 12.18 10.28
C GLY A 130 -4.96 13.24 9.83
N GLY A 131 -4.30 12.99 8.71
CA GLY A 131 -3.34 13.93 8.08
C GLY A 131 -2.94 13.47 6.68
N GLY A 132 -2.57 14.38 5.77
CA GLY A 132 -2.05 14.03 4.44
C GLY A 132 -2.93 13.05 3.64
N PHE A 133 -4.23 13.32 3.55
CA PHE A 133 -5.26 12.44 2.97
C PHE A 133 -5.46 11.08 3.66
N CYS A 134 -4.77 10.82 4.77
CA CYS A 134 -4.90 9.62 5.57
C CYS A 134 -5.87 9.85 6.72
N THR A 135 -7.03 9.18 6.70
CA THR A 135 -8.04 9.31 7.75
C THR A 135 -7.70 8.48 8.98
N PHE A 136 -7.30 7.23 8.77
CA PHE A 136 -6.95 6.29 9.84
C PHE A 136 -5.70 5.53 9.45
N SER A 137 -4.91 5.12 10.45
CA SER A 137 -3.68 4.37 10.26
C SER A 137 -3.97 2.90 10.00
N GLY A 138 -4.24 2.57 8.75
CA GLY A 138 -4.40 1.17 8.33
C GLY A 138 -3.17 0.33 8.65
N GLN A 139 -1.97 0.90 8.53
CA GLN A 139 -0.72 0.24 8.86
C GLN A 139 -0.67 -0.19 10.33
N VAL A 140 -0.98 0.71 11.27
CA VAL A 140 -0.94 0.41 12.70
C VAL A 140 -2.07 -0.54 13.08
N ILE A 141 -3.30 -0.29 12.60
CA ILE A 141 -4.47 -1.14 12.87
C ILE A 141 -4.20 -2.58 12.43
N ALA A 142 -3.81 -2.78 11.16
CA ALA A 142 -3.61 -4.11 10.61
C ALA A 142 -2.47 -4.84 11.34
N SER A 143 -1.34 -4.17 11.58
CA SER A 143 -0.18 -4.81 12.22
C SER A 143 -0.45 -5.22 13.66
N VAL A 144 -1.13 -4.37 14.43
CA VAL A 144 -1.51 -4.68 15.82
C VAL A 144 -2.47 -5.86 15.84
N LEU A 145 -3.47 -5.90 14.95
CA LEU A 145 -4.40 -7.02 14.86
C LEU A 145 -3.72 -8.33 14.47
N ILE A 146 -2.77 -8.29 13.52
CA ILE A 146 -2.00 -9.48 13.12
C ILE A 146 -1.17 -9.98 14.29
N TYR A 147 -0.45 -9.09 14.97
CA TYR A 147 0.37 -9.48 16.11
C TYR A 147 -0.47 -10.01 17.28
N GLU A 148 -1.57 -9.35 17.64
CA GLU A 148 -2.46 -9.80 18.72
C GLU A 148 -3.07 -11.18 18.46
N LYS A 149 -3.42 -11.49 17.21
CA LYS A 149 -4.11 -12.74 16.86
C LYS A 149 -3.15 -13.88 16.51
N HIS A 150 -1.96 -13.57 15.98
CA HIS A 150 -1.06 -14.56 15.40
C HIS A 150 0.37 -14.52 15.95
N GLY A 151 0.72 -13.48 16.74
CA GLY A 151 2.07 -13.31 17.27
C GLY A 151 3.14 -13.02 16.20
N LEU A 152 2.72 -12.58 15.00
CA LEU A 152 3.60 -12.38 13.86
C LEU A 152 3.97 -10.91 13.71
N SER A 153 5.27 -10.64 13.63
CA SER A 153 5.85 -9.34 13.30
C SER A 153 6.02 -9.16 11.79
N GLY A 154 5.80 -7.94 11.28
CA GLY A 154 5.95 -7.61 9.87
C GLY A 154 6.88 -6.44 9.59
N ALA A 155 7.07 -6.16 8.30
CA ALA A 155 7.76 -4.97 7.82
C ALA A 155 6.95 -4.27 6.73
N TYR A 156 6.97 -2.94 6.73
CA TYR A 156 6.49 -2.11 5.63
C TYR A 156 7.69 -1.63 4.81
N ILE A 157 7.67 -1.89 3.52
CA ILE A 157 8.52 -1.23 2.53
C ILE A 157 7.68 -0.10 1.95
N ASP A 158 7.76 1.08 2.54
CA ASP A 158 7.00 2.28 2.16
C ASP A 158 7.86 3.15 1.24
N LEU A 159 7.54 3.10 -0.06
CA LEU A 159 8.19 3.86 -1.13
C LEU A 159 7.30 5.00 -1.63
N ASP A 160 6.31 5.41 -0.84
CA ASP A 160 5.59 6.66 -1.07
C ASP A 160 6.57 7.86 -1.04
N GLY A 161 6.23 8.91 -1.80
CA GLY A 161 7.04 10.13 -1.88
C GLY A 161 7.16 10.88 -0.55
N HIS A 162 6.24 10.62 0.37
CA HIS A 162 6.20 11.21 1.69
C HIS A 162 6.60 10.22 2.78
N TYR A 163 7.25 10.72 3.83
CA TYR A 163 7.61 9.89 4.98
C TYR A 163 6.37 9.40 5.72
N GLY A 164 6.16 8.07 5.75
CA GLY A 164 5.09 7.39 6.46
C GLY A 164 5.27 7.44 7.98
N ASN A 165 4.94 8.58 8.60
CA ASN A 165 5.13 8.85 10.02
C ASN A 165 4.19 8.07 10.95
N SER A 166 3.08 7.55 10.44
CA SER A 166 1.99 7.01 11.26
C SER A 166 2.42 5.89 12.22
N ILE A 167 3.29 4.97 11.76
CA ILE A 167 3.81 3.90 12.63
C ILE A 167 4.65 4.49 13.76
N GLU A 168 5.58 5.40 13.46
CA GLU A 168 6.49 5.96 14.46
C GLU A 168 5.76 6.83 15.48
N ASP A 169 4.82 7.66 15.02
CA ASP A 169 4.01 8.51 15.89
C ASP A 169 3.08 7.72 16.82
N SER A 170 2.74 6.49 16.43
CA SER A 170 1.84 5.61 17.19
C SER A 170 2.55 4.69 18.18
N ARG A 171 3.88 4.59 18.18
CA ARG A 171 4.62 3.63 19.05
C ARG A 171 4.37 3.82 20.54
N ASN A 172 4.27 5.07 21.00
CA ASN A 172 3.98 5.37 22.40
C ASN A 172 2.49 5.19 22.74
N PHE A 173 1.62 5.45 21.77
CA PHE A 173 0.17 5.30 21.93
C PHE A 173 -0.24 3.82 21.97
N GLN A 174 0.40 2.99 21.14
CA GLN A 174 0.14 1.57 21.02
C GLN A 174 1.44 0.76 21.18
N PRO A 175 1.83 0.40 22.42
CA PRO A 175 3.11 -0.26 22.69
C PRO A 175 3.30 -1.62 21.98
N LEU A 176 2.21 -2.36 21.71
CA LEU A 176 2.27 -3.63 20.95
C LEU A 176 2.84 -3.44 19.54
N LEU A 177 2.76 -2.22 19.00
CA LEU A 177 3.33 -1.90 17.70
C LEU A 177 4.85 -2.12 17.64
N ASN A 178 5.54 -2.03 18.78
CA ASN A 178 6.99 -2.27 18.84
C ASN A 178 7.36 -3.73 18.62
N GLU A 179 6.44 -4.66 18.89
CA GLU A 179 6.60 -6.07 18.56
C GLU A 179 6.02 -6.36 17.16
N ALA A 180 4.87 -5.77 16.84
CA ALA A 180 4.21 -5.98 15.55
C ALA A 180 5.05 -5.48 14.37
N ILE A 181 5.64 -4.29 14.48
CA ILE A 181 6.55 -3.70 13.50
C ILE A 181 7.81 -3.24 14.25
N PRO A 182 8.82 -4.12 14.39
CA PRO A 182 10.01 -3.82 15.15
C PRO A 182 10.74 -2.57 14.60
N SER A 183 11.43 -1.86 15.49
CA SER A 183 12.11 -0.61 15.12
C SER A 183 13.06 -0.82 13.93
N GLY A 184 12.97 0.07 12.94
CA GLY A 184 13.72 -0.03 11.69
C GLY A 184 13.02 -0.76 10.53
N PHE A 185 11.85 -1.35 10.77
CA PHE A 185 11.07 -2.08 9.74
C PHE A 185 9.78 -1.38 9.30
N ASN A 186 9.61 -0.11 9.68
CA ASN A 186 8.87 0.88 8.88
C ASN A 186 9.87 1.51 7.90
N ILE A 187 10.16 0.83 6.80
CA ILE A 187 11.21 1.21 5.87
C ILE A 187 10.71 2.34 4.98
N ASN A 188 11.29 3.52 5.16
CA ASN A 188 11.10 4.69 4.31
C ASN A 188 12.45 5.06 3.70
N ILE A 189 12.45 5.53 2.46
CA ILE A 189 13.68 5.78 1.70
C ILE A 189 14.00 7.27 1.67
N ASN A 190 15.27 7.58 1.93
CA ASN A 190 15.81 8.93 1.84
C ASN A 190 16.67 9.07 0.59
N GLY A 191 16.82 10.30 0.11
CA GLY A 191 17.64 10.63 -1.06
C GLY A 191 16.80 10.79 -2.32
N ARG A 192 17.47 10.99 -3.45
CA ARG A 192 16.87 11.06 -4.79
C ARG A 192 17.72 10.30 -5.79
N HIS A 193 17.12 9.86 -6.88
CA HIS A 193 17.81 9.18 -7.97
C HIS A 193 18.68 8.01 -7.46
N GLU A 194 19.94 7.94 -7.86
CA GLU A 194 20.90 6.91 -7.42
C GLU A 194 21.06 6.80 -5.90
N GLU A 195 20.93 7.91 -5.15
CA GLU A 195 20.98 7.86 -3.67
C GLU A 195 19.75 7.15 -3.10
N TYR A 196 18.59 7.37 -3.71
CA TYR A 196 17.34 6.69 -3.34
C TYR A 196 17.47 5.18 -3.56
N LEU A 197 17.97 4.76 -4.73
CA LEU A 197 18.19 3.34 -5.04
C LEU A 197 19.22 2.70 -4.10
N SER A 198 20.36 3.36 -3.87
CA SER A 198 21.39 2.89 -2.95
C SER A 198 20.86 2.74 -1.51
N ASN A 199 19.99 3.66 -1.09
CA ASN A 199 19.36 3.61 0.22
C ASN A 199 18.37 2.44 0.33
N LEU A 200 17.56 2.21 -0.71
CA LEU A 200 16.66 1.07 -0.82
C LEU A 200 17.41 -0.26 -0.73
N GLU A 201 18.48 -0.44 -1.51
CA GLU A 201 19.28 -1.68 -1.49
C GLU A 201 19.82 -1.99 -0.08
N ARG A 202 20.42 -1.00 0.58
CA ARG A 202 20.92 -1.15 1.95
C ARG A 202 19.80 -1.50 2.94
N LYS A 203 18.60 -0.95 2.77
CA LYS A 203 17.44 -1.27 3.61
C LYS A 203 16.92 -2.68 3.34
N LEU A 204 16.95 -3.13 2.09
CA LEU A 204 16.61 -4.51 1.72
C LEU A 204 17.60 -5.51 2.30
N ASP A 205 18.89 -5.19 2.39
CA ASP A 205 19.89 -6.03 3.09
C ASP A 205 19.60 -6.18 4.59
N GLN A 206 19.24 -5.07 5.25
CA GLN A 206 18.83 -5.07 6.66
C GLN A 206 17.56 -5.91 6.87
N LEU A 207 16.58 -5.75 5.99
CA LEU A 207 15.34 -6.53 5.99
C LEU A 207 15.60 -8.02 5.80
N SER A 208 16.43 -8.39 4.83
CA SER A 208 16.80 -9.78 4.53
C SER A 208 17.41 -10.45 5.75
N SER A 209 18.36 -9.76 6.41
CA SER A 209 18.98 -10.23 7.65
C SER A 209 17.99 -10.43 8.79
N ALA A 210 16.89 -9.67 8.83
CA ALA A 210 15.86 -9.78 9.86
C ALA A 210 14.89 -10.93 9.59
N ILE A 211 14.52 -11.14 8.33
CA ILE A 211 13.72 -12.27 7.87
C ILE A 211 14.45 -13.59 8.15
N GLN A 212 15.73 -13.67 7.77
CA GLN A 212 16.59 -14.83 8.03
C GLN A 212 16.76 -15.16 9.52
N LYS A 213 16.56 -14.17 10.41
CA LYS A 213 16.59 -14.33 11.87
C LYS A 213 15.21 -14.50 12.49
N GLU A 214 14.17 -14.72 11.66
CA GLU A 214 12.78 -14.89 12.07
C GLU A 214 12.25 -13.70 12.91
N LYS A 215 12.79 -12.50 12.69
CA LYS A 215 12.29 -11.26 13.32
C LYS A 215 11.15 -10.63 12.55
N ILE A 216 11.03 -10.95 11.26
CA ILE A 216 10.02 -10.45 10.34
C ILE A 216 9.42 -11.65 9.61
N HIS A 217 8.10 -11.75 9.64
CA HIS A 217 7.34 -12.92 9.18
C HIS A 217 6.50 -12.62 7.94
N TYR A 218 6.14 -11.35 7.70
CA TYR A 218 5.41 -10.91 6.52
C TYR A 218 5.87 -9.54 6.06
N LEU A 219 5.69 -9.28 4.77
CA LEU A 219 6.01 -8.00 4.14
C LEU A 219 4.75 -7.30 3.60
N VAL A 220 4.73 -5.99 3.74
CA VAL A 220 3.80 -5.10 3.05
C VAL A 220 4.60 -4.16 2.17
N PHE A 221 4.47 -4.30 0.85
CA PHE A 221 5.12 -3.41 -0.10
C PHE A 221 4.14 -2.32 -0.54
N CYS A 222 4.45 -1.08 -0.19
CA CYS A 222 3.62 0.09 -0.45
C CYS A 222 4.36 0.99 -1.44
N HIS A 223 4.03 0.86 -2.73
CA HIS A 223 4.75 1.56 -3.80
C HIS A 223 3.95 2.78 -4.27
N GLY A 224 3.93 3.83 -3.44
CA GLY A 224 3.28 5.10 -3.76
C GLY A 224 3.83 5.71 -5.03
N ALA A 225 2.95 6.10 -5.95
CA ALA A 225 3.34 6.66 -7.24
C ALA A 225 3.78 8.13 -7.15
N ASP A 226 3.62 8.77 -5.98
CA ASP A 226 4.06 10.15 -5.71
C ASP A 226 5.56 10.28 -5.37
N SER A 227 6.29 9.16 -5.31
CA SER A 227 7.76 9.18 -5.39
C SER A 227 8.27 9.34 -6.82
N HIS A 228 7.39 9.32 -7.83
CA HIS A 228 7.73 9.60 -9.23
C HIS A 228 7.89 11.11 -9.48
N GLU A 229 8.90 11.51 -10.25
CA GLU A 229 9.28 12.91 -10.50
C GLU A 229 8.21 13.79 -11.16
N TRP A 230 7.21 13.19 -11.80
CA TRP A 230 6.11 13.91 -12.45
C TRP A 230 4.83 13.93 -11.62
N ASP A 231 4.87 13.47 -10.37
CA ASP A 231 3.75 13.65 -9.48
C ASP A 231 3.56 15.10 -9.04
N ASP A 232 2.31 15.50 -8.81
CA ASP A 232 1.98 16.88 -8.42
C ASP A 232 2.42 17.21 -6.98
N LEU A 233 2.63 16.19 -6.13
CA LEU A 233 2.94 16.38 -4.70
C LEU A 233 4.38 16.04 -4.33
N GLY A 234 5.21 15.58 -5.26
CA GLY A 234 6.59 15.23 -4.96
C GLY A 234 7.25 14.39 -6.02
N GLY A 235 8.46 13.90 -5.70
CA GLY A 235 9.22 13.03 -6.58
C GLY A 235 10.67 12.84 -6.11
N SER A 236 11.08 11.59 -6.03
CA SER A 236 12.42 11.14 -5.67
C SER A 236 13.09 10.33 -6.76
N CYS A 237 12.31 9.80 -7.71
CA CYS A 237 12.76 8.91 -8.79
C CYS A 237 12.21 9.35 -10.15
N ASN A 238 13.02 9.22 -11.20
CA ASN A 238 12.52 9.24 -12.57
C ASN A 238 11.76 7.94 -12.91
N THR A 239 11.19 7.85 -14.11
CA THR A 239 10.40 6.68 -14.54
C THR A 239 11.19 5.36 -14.47
N ASP A 240 12.44 5.35 -14.94
CA ASP A 240 13.25 4.14 -14.97
C ASP A 240 13.66 3.72 -13.55
N GLU A 241 14.03 4.69 -12.71
CA GLU A 241 14.36 4.47 -11.29
C GLU A 241 13.15 3.96 -10.50
N TRP A 242 11.95 4.48 -10.77
CA TRP A 242 10.73 4.03 -10.09
C TRP A 242 10.45 2.55 -10.37
N PHE A 243 10.55 2.11 -11.63
CA PHE A 243 10.44 0.68 -11.96
C PHE A 243 11.63 -0.14 -11.44
N ARG A 244 12.83 0.44 -11.38
CA ARG A 244 13.99 -0.20 -10.78
C ARG A 244 13.77 -0.51 -9.29
N CYS A 245 13.04 0.32 -8.56
CA CYS A 245 12.64 0.01 -7.18
C CYS A 245 11.82 -1.29 -7.10
N SER A 246 10.81 -1.47 -7.98
CA SER A 246 10.05 -2.72 -8.06
C SER A 246 10.96 -3.91 -8.35
N GLU A 247 11.90 -3.78 -9.30
CA GLU A 247 12.84 -4.86 -9.63
C GLU A 247 13.72 -5.25 -8.43
N LEU A 248 14.21 -4.28 -7.67
CA LEU A 248 15.03 -4.51 -6.47
C LEU A 248 14.23 -5.21 -5.37
N VAL A 249 13.02 -4.72 -5.07
CA VAL A 249 12.16 -5.29 -4.03
C VAL A 249 11.74 -6.71 -4.39
N TYR A 250 11.16 -6.92 -5.57
CA TYR A 250 10.70 -8.24 -5.98
C TYR A 250 11.86 -9.20 -6.26
N GLY A 251 13.00 -8.70 -6.75
CA GLY A 251 14.23 -9.47 -6.88
C GLY A 251 14.68 -10.02 -5.53
N ARG A 252 14.76 -9.16 -4.50
CA ARG A 252 15.15 -9.60 -3.16
C ARG A 252 14.13 -10.56 -2.53
N ILE A 253 12.84 -10.34 -2.73
CA ILE A 253 11.79 -11.28 -2.29
C ILE A 253 11.96 -12.63 -2.98
N SER A 254 12.25 -12.66 -4.28
CA SER A 254 12.50 -13.92 -5.01
C SER A 254 13.73 -14.65 -4.48
N GLU A 255 14.82 -13.93 -4.20
CA GLU A 255 16.04 -14.50 -3.60
C GLU A 255 15.72 -15.17 -2.26
N LEU A 256 15.06 -14.44 -1.35
CA LEU A 256 14.65 -14.96 -0.04
C LEU A 256 13.71 -16.17 -0.17
N ARG A 257 12.78 -16.14 -1.14
CA ARG A 257 11.87 -17.28 -1.39
C ARG A 257 12.61 -18.53 -1.83
N ASN A 258 13.66 -18.37 -2.64
CA ASN A 258 14.51 -19.48 -3.08
C ASN A 258 15.38 -20.03 -1.94
N GLU A 259 15.87 -19.15 -1.05
CA GLU A 259 16.73 -19.52 0.08
C GLU A 259 15.96 -20.19 1.22
N MET A 260 14.77 -19.69 1.55
CA MET A 260 14.07 -20.02 2.79
C MET A 260 12.66 -20.61 2.60
N GLY A 261 12.14 -20.63 1.38
CA GLY A 261 10.75 -20.98 1.09
C GLY A 261 9.82 -19.77 1.10
N ASN A 262 8.51 -20.01 1.02
CA ASN A 262 7.55 -18.94 0.77
C ASN A 262 7.59 -17.83 1.84
N LEU A 263 7.60 -16.58 1.37
CA LEU A 263 7.55 -15.37 2.17
C LEU A 263 6.18 -14.68 1.94
N PRO A 264 5.35 -14.51 2.99
CA PRO A 264 4.11 -13.72 2.91
C PRO A 264 4.36 -12.30 2.40
N VAL A 265 3.71 -11.94 1.30
CA VAL A 265 3.82 -10.61 0.68
C VAL A 265 2.43 -10.07 0.37
N SER A 266 2.18 -8.86 0.84
CA SER A 266 1.01 -8.06 0.50
C SER A 266 1.43 -6.74 -0.14
N LEU A 267 0.63 -6.23 -1.07
CA LEU A 267 0.88 -5.00 -1.83
C LEU A 267 -0.18 -3.95 -1.51
N SER A 268 0.21 -2.66 -1.52
CA SER A 268 -0.72 -1.53 -1.45
C SER A 268 -0.27 -0.36 -2.32
N LEU A 269 -1.24 0.42 -2.84
CA LEU A 269 -0.97 1.46 -3.85
C LEU A 269 -0.45 2.79 -3.27
N PHE A 270 -0.94 3.22 -2.11
CA PHE A 270 -0.50 4.47 -1.46
C PHE A 270 -0.65 5.72 -2.35
N GLY A 271 0.25 6.70 -2.27
CA GLY A 271 0.16 8.01 -2.93
C GLY A 271 0.24 7.99 -4.46
N GLY A 272 0.07 9.16 -5.07
CA GLY A 272 0.02 9.37 -6.52
C GLY A 272 -1.20 10.20 -6.94
N TYR A 273 -0.95 11.39 -7.50
CA TYR A 273 -1.87 12.53 -7.51
C TYR A 273 -1.87 13.38 -8.78
N ARG A 274 -1.18 12.96 -9.85
CA ARG A 274 -1.15 13.70 -11.14
C ARG A 274 -2.53 14.15 -11.63
N ARG A 275 -2.75 15.46 -11.70
CA ARG A 275 -4.01 16.05 -12.18
C ARG A 275 -4.11 16.11 -13.70
N ASP A 276 -2.99 16.25 -14.41
CA ASP A 276 -2.95 16.32 -15.87
C ASP A 276 -3.24 14.97 -16.54
N ASP A 277 -2.71 13.88 -15.97
CA ASP A 277 -2.85 12.53 -16.51
C ASP A 277 -2.84 11.49 -15.39
N TYR A 278 -3.98 11.32 -14.72
CA TYR A 278 -4.12 10.30 -13.67
C TYR A 278 -3.90 8.87 -14.18
N ASN A 279 -4.08 8.64 -15.49
CA ASN A 279 -3.74 7.35 -16.11
C ASN A 279 -2.24 7.02 -16.00
N SER A 280 -1.33 8.01 -15.97
CA SER A 280 0.10 7.75 -15.72
C SER A 280 0.31 7.16 -14.33
N VAL A 281 -0.38 7.65 -13.30
CA VAL A 281 -0.34 7.09 -11.94
C VAL A 281 -0.80 5.63 -11.93
N LEU A 282 -1.91 5.33 -12.61
CA LEU A 282 -2.43 3.96 -12.69
C LEU A 282 -1.50 3.04 -13.49
N ASN A 283 -0.86 3.54 -14.55
CA ASN A 283 0.11 2.78 -15.35
C ASN A 283 1.37 2.43 -14.55
N LEU A 284 1.85 3.32 -13.67
CA LEU A 284 2.95 3.00 -12.74
C LEU A 284 2.60 1.79 -11.88
N HIS A 285 1.45 1.80 -11.20
CA HIS A 285 1.02 0.68 -10.36
C HIS A 285 0.80 -0.63 -11.13
N ILE A 286 0.27 -0.59 -12.36
CA ILE A 286 0.11 -1.80 -13.19
C ILE A 286 1.48 -2.29 -13.69
N GLY A 287 2.40 -1.38 -14.00
CA GLY A 287 3.79 -1.71 -14.33
C GLY A 287 4.51 -2.39 -13.16
N ASP A 288 4.29 -1.93 -11.93
CA ASP A 288 4.77 -2.61 -10.72
C ASP A 288 4.24 -4.05 -10.61
N LEU A 289 2.92 -4.25 -10.79
CA LEU A 289 2.34 -5.60 -10.81
C LEU A 289 2.89 -6.48 -11.94
N LYS A 290 3.21 -5.90 -13.09
CA LYS A 290 3.87 -6.63 -14.18
C LYS A 290 5.24 -7.15 -13.73
N ILE A 291 6.03 -6.32 -13.04
CA ILE A 291 7.35 -6.73 -12.52
C ILE A 291 7.18 -7.77 -11.41
N CYS A 292 6.16 -7.64 -10.56
CA CYS A 292 5.79 -8.65 -9.56
C CYS A 292 5.54 -10.02 -10.20
N LEU A 293 4.69 -10.07 -11.24
CA LEU A 293 4.35 -11.30 -11.96
C LEU A 293 5.56 -11.96 -12.62
N ASP A 294 6.45 -11.15 -13.20
CA ASP A 294 7.69 -11.64 -13.78
C ASP A 294 8.63 -12.19 -12.71
N LYS A 295 9.04 -11.36 -11.75
CA LYS A 295 10.07 -11.69 -10.77
C LYS A 295 9.68 -12.82 -9.84
N LEU A 296 8.41 -12.87 -9.39
CA LEU A 296 7.98 -13.85 -8.39
C LEU A 296 7.38 -15.11 -8.98
N PHE A 297 6.93 -15.07 -10.24
CA PHE A 297 6.19 -16.19 -10.85
C PHE A 297 6.67 -16.58 -12.26
N GLY A 298 7.64 -15.86 -12.84
CA GLY A 298 8.13 -16.08 -14.20
C GLY A 298 7.10 -15.78 -15.29
N ILE A 299 6.08 -14.96 -14.97
CA ILE A 299 4.96 -14.68 -15.88
C ILE A 299 5.23 -13.41 -16.66
N GLN A 300 5.47 -13.58 -17.96
CA GLN A 300 5.66 -12.48 -18.90
C GLN A 300 4.31 -12.02 -19.48
N THR A 301 3.95 -10.77 -19.19
CA THR A 301 2.76 -10.11 -19.75
C THR A 301 3.14 -9.11 -20.85
N LYS A 302 2.20 -8.83 -21.76
CA LYS A 302 2.37 -7.95 -22.92
C LYS A 302 2.08 -6.48 -22.63
N PHE A 303 1.43 -6.17 -21.50
CA PHE A 303 1.18 -4.80 -21.09
C PHE A 303 2.48 -3.98 -21.06
N THR A 304 2.41 -2.75 -21.58
CA THR A 304 3.49 -1.76 -21.50
C THR A 304 2.93 -0.51 -20.81
N PRO A 305 3.45 -0.12 -19.64
CA PRO A 305 2.98 1.08 -18.96
C PRO A 305 3.31 2.32 -19.79
N ILE A 306 2.34 3.22 -19.92
CA ILE A 306 2.53 4.51 -20.61
C ILE A 306 2.52 5.62 -19.57
N ILE A 307 3.69 6.23 -19.34
CA ILE A 307 3.87 7.37 -18.43
C ILE A 307 4.15 8.60 -19.30
N LYS A 308 3.24 9.58 -19.29
CA LYS A 308 3.36 10.78 -20.14
C LYS A 308 4.11 11.88 -19.40
N GLU A 309 5.10 12.47 -20.03
CA GLU A 309 5.73 13.69 -19.50
C GLU A 309 4.68 14.82 -19.39
N PRO A 310 4.62 15.57 -18.28
CA PRO A 310 3.74 16.72 -18.15
C PRO A 310 4.03 17.79 -19.22
N ASP A 311 2.99 18.36 -19.82
CA ASP A 311 3.13 19.51 -20.71
C ASP A 311 3.43 20.76 -19.87
N ARG A 312 4.71 21.07 -19.71
CA ARG A 312 5.20 22.22 -18.91
C ARG A 312 4.75 23.58 -19.44
N ASN A 313 4.13 23.65 -20.63
CA ASN A 313 3.59 24.90 -21.20
C ASN A 313 2.12 25.15 -20.82
N ARG A 314 1.46 24.26 -20.07
CA ARG A 314 0.03 24.36 -19.70
C ARG A 314 -0.23 24.82 -18.27
N TYR A 315 0.81 25.22 -17.54
CA TYR A 315 0.73 25.67 -16.15
C TYR A 315 1.18 27.12 -15.99
#